data_AF-A0A6A4ETP4-F1
#
_entry.id   AF-A0A6A4ETP4-F1
#
_cell.length_a   1.000
_cell.length_b   1.000
_cell.length_c   1.000
_cell.angle_alpha   90.00
_cell.angle_beta   90.00
_cell.angle_gamma   90.00
#
_symmetry.space_group_name_H-M   'P 1'
#
loop_
_entity.id
_entity.type
_entity.pdbx_description
1 polymer ?
#
loop_
_entity_poly.entity_id
_entity_poly.type
_entity_poly.pdbx_seq_one_letter_code
_entity_poly.pdbx_strand_id
1 'polypeptide(L)'
;MKLKSPKSFLDQVRSSEGERKLIDHLRDIGLDQYIELPQIAVMGDTSSGKSSLLSALSGVSFPSHNEITTRCPTQLVLTRTDTFRGTVRLVRFQSGSSDTNDECEEKQDLH
;
A
#
# COMPACT_ATOMS: atom_id res chain seq x y z
N MET A 1 -41.68 -2.45 21.94
CA MET A 1 -40.43 -2.95 21.33
C MET A 1 -39.96 -1.94 20.29
N LYS A 2 -38.81 -1.29 20.50
CA LYS A 2 -38.31 -0.24 19.60
C LYS A 2 -37.36 -0.90 18.59
N LEU A 3 -37.76 -0.97 17.31
CA LEU A 3 -36.88 -1.48 16.25
C LEU A 3 -35.64 -0.60 16.17
N LYS A 4 -34.46 -1.20 16.23
CA LYS A 4 -33.20 -0.50 15.95
C LYS A 4 -33.27 0.00 14.51
N SER A 5 -33.15 1.31 14.31
CA SER A 5 -32.98 1.87 12.98
C SER A 5 -31.74 1.26 12.32
N PRO A 6 -31.78 0.96 11.01
CA PRO A 6 -30.60 0.47 10.32
C PRO A 6 -29.48 1.48 10.49
N LYS A 7 -28.29 1.00 10.86
CA LYS A 7 -27.09 1.84 10.92
C LYS A 7 -26.90 2.48 9.55
N SER A 8 -26.57 3.76 9.51
CA SER A 8 -26.17 4.39 8.25
C SER A 8 -24.96 3.61 7.69
N PHE A 9 -24.83 3.53 6.37
CA PHE A 9 -23.69 2.87 5.74
C PHE A 9 -22.35 3.41 6.29
N LEU A 10 -22.30 4.72 6.59
CA LEU A 10 -21.15 5.36 7.21
C LEU A 10 -20.88 4.88 8.64
N ASP A 11 -21.92 4.59 9.44
CA ASP A 11 -21.74 4.00 10.77
C ASP A 11 -21.30 2.54 10.71
N GLN A 12 -21.64 1.83 9.64
CA GLN A 12 -21.14 0.48 9.39
C GLN A 12 -19.65 0.50 9.02
N VAL A 13 -19.24 1.43 8.15
CA VAL A 13 -17.81 1.67 7.82
C VAL A 13 -17.03 2.14 9.04
N ARG A 14 -17.63 2.88 9.96
CA ARG A 14 -16.99 3.24 11.25
C ARG A 14 -16.83 2.02 12.17
N SER A 15 -17.72 1.03 12.07
CA SER A 15 -17.67 -0.17 12.91
C SER A 15 -16.59 -1.16 12.49
N SER A 16 -16.02 -1.05 11.29
CA SER A 16 -14.99 -1.96 10.76
C SER A 16 -13.56 -1.52 11.07
N GLU A 17 -13.33 -0.51 11.92
CA GLU A 17 -11.97 -0.13 12.34
C GLU A 17 -11.19 -1.30 12.95
N GLY A 18 -11.87 -2.20 13.66
CA GLY A 18 -11.25 -3.40 14.25
C GLY A 18 -10.70 -4.35 13.18
N GLU A 19 -11.43 -4.52 12.07
CA GLU A 19 -11.02 -5.38 10.97
C GLU A 19 -9.82 -4.80 10.22
N ARG A 20 -9.81 -3.48 9.98
CA ARG A 20 -8.67 -2.82 9.33
C ARG A 20 -7.40 -2.90 10.18
N LYS A 21 -7.51 -2.67 11.49
CA LYS A 21 -6.38 -2.80 12.43
C LYS A 21 -5.83 -4.23 12.50
N LEU A 22 -6.70 -5.23 12.40
CA LEU A 22 -6.27 -6.63 12.32
C LEU A 22 -5.41 -6.86 11.08
N ILE A 23 -5.86 -6.41 9.90
CA ILE A 23 -5.09 -6.56 8.65
C ILE A 23 -3.73 -5.87 8.76
N ASP A 24 -3.68 -4.66 9.34
CA ASP A 24 -2.43 -3.92 9.55
C ASP A 24 -1.49 -4.69 10.51
N HIS A 25 -2.01 -5.26 11.60
CA HIS A 25 -1.22 -6.08 12.52
C HIS A 25 -0.70 -7.38 11.87
N LEU A 26 -1.52 -8.04 11.06
CA LEU A 26 -1.09 -9.24 10.32
C LEU A 26 0.06 -8.91 9.35
N ARG A 27 0.04 -7.72 8.74
CA ARG A 27 1.14 -7.26 7.88
C ARG A 27 2.40 -6.95 8.69
N ASP A 28 2.27 -6.32 9.86
CA ASP A 28 3.41 -5.99 10.72
C ASP A 28 4.16 -7.23 11.25
N ILE A 29 3.48 -8.36 11.42
CA ILE A 29 4.11 -9.64 11.79
C ILE A 29 4.69 -10.41 10.58
N GLY A 30 4.59 -9.88 9.37
CA GLY A 30 5.11 -10.48 8.13
C GLY A 30 4.23 -11.59 7.54
N LEU A 31 2.94 -11.65 7.90
CA LEU A 31 2.05 -12.70 7.39
C LEU A 31 1.75 -12.53 5.88
N ASP A 32 1.93 -11.33 5.34
CA ASP A 32 1.80 -11.01 3.92
C ASP A 32 2.81 -11.73 3.02
N GLN A 33 3.84 -12.34 3.60
CA GLN A 33 4.79 -13.21 2.89
C GLN A 33 4.22 -14.62 2.60
N TYR A 34 3.19 -15.03 3.34
CA TYR A 34 2.62 -16.38 3.26
C TYR A 34 1.21 -16.38 2.66
N ILE A 35 0.43 -15.32 2.91
CA ILE A 35 -0.92 -15.15 2.38
C ILE A 35 -1.12 -13.74 1.87
N GLU A 36 -1.95 -13.58 0.84
CA GLU A 36 -2.35 -12.26 0.38
C GLU A 36 -3.31 -11.62 1.39
N LEU A 37 -2.88 -10.50 1.98
CA LEU A 37 -3.72 -9.68 2.83
C LEU A 37 -4.56 -8.69 1.99
N PRO A 38 -5.82 -8.43 2.35
CA PRO A 38 -6.66 -7.48 1.61
C PRO A 38 -6.04 -6.07 1.52
N GLN A 39 -6.02 -5.51 0.31
CA GLN A 39 -5.47 -4.18 0.01
C GLN A 39 -6.29 -3.48 -1.08
N ILE A 40 -6.20 -2.16 -1.14
CA ILE A 40 -6.81 -1.35 -2.19
C ILE A 40 -5.70 -0.74 -3.03
N ALA A 41 -5.72 -1.01 -4.34
CA ALA A 41 -4.82 -0.41 -5.30
C ALA A 41 -5.55 0.68 -6.09
N VAL A 42 -4.92 1.85 -6.22
CA VAL A 42 -5.39 2.92 -7.10
C VAL A 42 -4.66 2.79 -8.44
N MET A 43 -5.41 2.50 -9.51
CA MET A 43 -4.86 2.26 -10.85
C MET A 43 -5.55 3.12 -11.90
N GLY A 44 -4.87 3.40 -13.00
CA GLY A 44 -5.41 4.13 -14.16
C GLY A 44 -4.36 4.94 -14.91
N ASP A 45 -4.74 5.41 -16.09
CA ASP A 45 -3.86 6.08 -17.07
C ASP A 45 -3.15 7.32 -16.51
N THR A 46 -2.05 7.72 -17.14
CA THR A 46 -1.35 8.97 -16.77
C THR A 46 -2.34 10.15 -16.79
N SER A 47 -2.15 11.09 -15.86
CA SER A 47 -3.02 12.27 -15.72
C SER A 47 -4.48 12.00 -15.26
N SER A 48 -4.87 10.77 -14.93
CA SER A 48 -6.24 10.46 -14.46
C SER A 48 -6.62 10.96 -13.05
N GLY A 49 -5.76 11.78 -12.42
CA GLY A 49 -6.05 12.37 -11.10
C GLY A 49 -5.76 11.46 -9.90
N LYS A 50 -5.04 10.34 -10.06
CA LYS A 50 -4.63 9.44 -8.96
C LYS A 50 -3.89 10.18 -7.83
N SER A 51 -2.92 11.02 -8.18
CA SER A 51 -2.18 11.83 -7.20
C SER A 51 -3.09 12.84 -6.50
N SER A 52 -4.07 13.40 -7.21
CA SER A 52 -5.06 14.33 -6.64
C SER A 52 -6.00 13.60 -5.67
N LEU A 53 -6.48 12.40 -6.02
CA LEU A 53 -7.27 11.53 -5.15
C LEU A 53 -6.50 11.20 -3.87
N LEU A 54 -5.25 10.73 -4.00
CA LEU A 54 -4.41 10.40 -2.85
C LEU A 54 -4.12 11.65 -2.00
N SER A 55 -3.92 12.81 -2.62
CA SER A 55 -3.73 14.08 -1.90
C SER A 55 -4.98 14.47 -1.11
N ALA A 56 -6.16 14.35 -1.71
CA ALA A 56 -7.43 14.65 -1.05
C ALA A 56 -7.73 13.70 0.11
N LEU A 57 -7.39 12.41 -0.02
CA LEU A 57 -7.58 11.42 1.04
C LEU A 57 -6.58 11.57 2.19
N SER A 58 -5.31 11.83 1.87
CA SER A 58 -4.22 11.87 2.84
C SER A 58 -4.00 13.24 3.48
N GLY A 59 -4.43 14.32 2.84
CA GLY A 59 -4.08 15.68 3.22
C GLY A 59 -2.62 16.05 2.92
N VAL A 60 -1.84 15.22 2.22
CA VAL A 60 -0.47 15.56 1.78
C VAL A 60 -0.41 15.81 0.27
N SER A 61 0.45 16.73 -0.15
CA SER A 61 0.66 16.97 -1.58
C SER A 61 1.55 15.88 -2.17
N PHE A 62 1.06 15.24 -3.23
CA PHE A 62 1.87 14.36 -4.07
C PHE A 62 2.51 15.16 -5.22
N PRO A 63 3.70 14.77 -5.69
CA PRO A 63 4.32 15.44 -6.84
C PRO A 63 3.41 15.30 -8.08
N SER A 64 3.32 16.38 -8.87
CA SER A 64 2.64 16.42 -10.17
C SER A 64 3.65 16.80 -11.25
N HIS A 65 3.83 15.96 -12.26
CA HIS A 65 4.72 16.23 -13.39
C HIS A 65 4.09 15.76 -14.70
N ASN A 66 4.47 16.42 -15.80
CA ASN A 66 3.81 16.30 -17.11
C ASN A 66 4.06 14.95 -17.82
N GLU A 67 5.09 14.20 -17.43
CA GLU A 67 5.45 12.92 -18.07
C GLU A 67 4.98 11.70 -17.27
N ILE A 68 5.63 11.44 -16.12
CA ILE A 68 5.31 10.33 -15.21
C ILE A 68 5.28 10.88 -13.80
N THR A 69 4.11 10.81 -13.18
CA THR A 69 3.87 11.42 -11.87
C THR A 69 4.32 10.54 -10.72
N THR A 70 4.21 9.21 -10.84
CA THR A 70 4.52 8.25 -9.77
C THR A 70 5.55 7.25 -10.27
N ARG A 71 6.82 7.45 -9.87
CA ARG A 71 7.94 6.55 -10.23
C ARG A 71 8.24 5.50 -9.16
N CYS A 72 7.67 5.67 -7.96
CA CYS A 72 7.76 4.72 -6.87
C CYS A 72 6.34 4.35 -6.41
N PRO A 73 5.99 3.05 -6.32
CA PRO A 73 4.75 2.64 -5.67
C PRO A 73 4.68 3.26 -4.28
N THR A 74 3.59 3.97 -4.00
CA THR A 74 3.40 4.63 -2.71
C THR A 74 2.31 3.91 -1.94
N GLN A 75 2.67 3.35 -0.80
CA GLN A 75 1.72 2.77 0.13
C GLN A 75 1.22 3.85 1.09
N LEU A 76 -0.09 3.99 1.19
CA LEU A 76 -0.73 4.95 2.09
C LEU A 76 -1.46 4.19 3.21
N VAL A 77 -1.03 4.39 4.45
CA VAL A 77 -1.71 3.85 5.64
C VAL A 77 -2.30 5.02 6.42
N LEU A 78 -3.63 5.11 6.43
CA LEU A 78 -4.37 6.19 7.07
C LEU A 78 -5.14 5.67 8.29
N THR A 79 -4.93 6.29 9.44
CA THR A 79 -5.70 6.01 10.66
C THR A 79 -6.41 7.27 11.11
N ARG A 80 -7.66 7.13 11.57
CA ARG A 80 -8.44 8.27 12.06
C ARG A 80 -7.91 8.70 13.42
N THR A 81 -7.58 9.98 13.55
CA THR A 81 -7.06 10.60 14.77
C THR A 81 -7.40 12.08 14.75
N ASP A 82 -7.48 12.70 15.93
CA ASP A 82 -7.76 14.14 16.07
C ASP A 82 -6.55 15.01 15.68
N THR A 83 -5.36 14.42 15.61
CA THR A 83 -4.11 15.13 15.32
C THR A 83 -3.47 14.66 14.02
N PHE A 84 -3.16 15.58 13.11
CA PHE A 84 -2.46 15.24 11.87
C PHE A 84 -0.96 15.00 12.12
N ARG A 85 -0.53 13.74 12.03
CA ARG A 85 0.89 13.32 12.11
C ARG A 85 1.13 12.13 11.20
N GLY A 86 2.36 12.00 10.71
CA GLY A 86 2.75 10.89 9.84
C GLY A 86 4.25 10.70 9.76
N THR A 87 4.67 9.59 9.17
CA THR A 87 6.07 9.30 8.85
C THR A 87 6.17 8.91 7.38
N VAL A 88 7.23 9.34 6.70
CA VAL A 88 7.54 8.96 5.32
C VAL A 88 8.82 8.14 5.33
N ARG A 89 8.82 6.99 4.66
CA ARG A 89 9.97 6.10 4.55
C ARG A 89 10.14 5.65 3.10
N LEU A 90 11.38 5.63 2.63
CA LEU A 90 11.75 4.99 1.38
C LEU A 90 12.18 3.56 1.69
N VAL A 91 11.40 2.58 1.25
CA VAL A 91 11.69 1.15 1.45
C VAL A 91 12.21 0.58 0.14
N ARG A 92 13.34 -0.13 0.18
CA ARG A 92 13.80 -0.91 -0.97
C ARG A 92 12.99 -2.18 -1.05
N PHE A 93 12.42 -2.44 -2.22
CA PHE A 93 11.87 -3.75 -2.51
C PHE A 93 13.02 -4.76 -2.57
N GLN A 94 13.07 -5.68 -1.61
CA GLN A 94 13.94 -6.84 -1.66
C GLN A 94 13.13 -7.95 -2.32
N SER A 95 13.37 -8.19 -3.61
CA SER A 95 12.95 -9.46 -4.20
C SER A 95 13.75 -10.53 -3.46
N GLY A 96 13.07 -11.46 -2.79
CA GLY A 96 13.74 -12.50 -2.01
C GLY A 96 14.77 -13.20 -2.87
N SER A 97 16.05 -13.02 -2.54
CA SER A 97 17.16 -13.75 -3.16
C SER A 97 17.09 -15.19 -2.66
N SER A 98 16.24 -16.01 -3.27
CA SER A 98 16.58 -17.41 -3.48
C SER A 98 17.43 -17.47 -4.75
N ASP A 99 18.63 -16.88 -4.68
CA ASP A 99 19.70 -17.11 -5.65
C ASP A 99 20.24 -18.52 -5.36
N THR A 100 19.60 -19.54 -5.94
CA THR A 100 20.25 -20.83 -6.08
C THR A 100 21.37 -20.67 -7.09
N ASN A 101 22.60 -20.89 -6.61
CA ASN A 101 23.87 -20.85 -7.33
C ASN A 101 23.78 -21.42 -8.76
N ASP A 102 23.93 -20.56 -9.77
CA ASP A 102 24.44 -20.98 -11.08
C ASP A 102 25.90 -20.57 -11.15
N GLU A 103 26.79 -21.51 -10.81
CA GLU A 103 28.20 -21.40 -11.14
C GLU A 103 28.33 -21.46 -12.67
N CYS A 104 28.50 -20.30 -13.30
CA CYS A 104 28.89 -20.24 -14.70
C CYS A 104 30.39 -20.55 -14.78
N GLU A 105 30.74 -21.81 -15.04
CA GLU A 105 32.12 -22.20 -15.39
C GLU A 105 32.56 -21.44 -16.65
N GLU A 106 33.46 -20.48 -16.46
CA GLU A 106 34.21 -19.83 -17.53
C GLU A 106 35.20 -20.86 -18.12
N LYS A 107 34.81 -21.55 -19.20
CA LYS A 107 35.77 -22.29 -20.02
C LYS A 107 36.44 -21.36 -21.01
N GLN A 108 37.69 -21.06 -20.69
CA GLN A 108 38.68 -20.36 -21.50
C GLN A 108 38.91 -21.04 -22.86
N ASP A 109 39.09 -20.19 -23.86
CA ASP A 109 39.85 -20.31 -25.12
C ASP A 109 40.06 -21.70 -25.77
N LEU A 110 39.73 -21.82 -27.08
CA LEU A 110 40.76 -22.12 -28.09
C LEU A 110 40.34 -21.92 -29.57
N HIS A 111 41.21 -21.18 -30.27
CA HIS A 111 41.39 -20.88 -31.72
C HIS A 111 40.33 -20.04 -32.46
#